data_AF-A0A7Y2ELS9-F1
#
_entry.id   AF-A0A7Y2ELS9-F1
#
_cell.length_a   1.000
_cell.length_b   1.000
_cell.length_c   1.000
_cell.angle_alpha   90.00
_cell.angle_beta   90.00
_cell.angle_gamma   90.00
#
_symmetry.space_group_name_H-M   'P 1'
#
loop_
_entity.id
_entity.type
_entity.pdbx_description
1 polymer ?
#
loop_
_entity_poly.entity_id
_entity_poly.type
_entity_poly.pdbx_seq_one_letter_code
_entity_poly.pdbx_strand_id
1 'polypeptide(L)' 'MTDIEGNLVFETTSEGGSVLWDTTAFGNYRVASGVYMVMITTDDALETKVSKIMIVR' A
#
# COMPACT_ATOMS: atom_id res chain seq x y z
N MET A 1 2.27 1.40 1.76
CA MET A 1 1.02 0.72 2.17
C MET A 1 1.28 -0.01 3.47
N THR A 2 0.38 0.10 4.44
CA THR A 2 0.51 -0.52 5.76
C THR A 2 -0.72 -1.35 6.12
N ASP A 3 -0.58 -2.27 7.07
CA ASP A 3 -1.73 -2.80 7.78
C ASP A 3 -2.28 -1.78 8.80
N ILE A 4 -3.32 -2.18 9.56
CA ILE A 4 -3.95 -1.32 10.57
C ILE A 4 -3.09 -1.13 11.82
N GLU A 5 -2.13 -2.02 12.06
CA GLU A 5 -1.19 -1.94 13.18
C GLU A 5 0.01 -1.03 12.85
N GLY A 6 0.12 -0.60 11.58
CA GLY A 6 1.16 0.31 11.10
C GLY A 6 2.37 -0.39 10.49
N ASN A 7 2.33 -1.72 10.32
CA ASN A 7 3.42 -2.44 9.69
C ASN A 7 3.45 -2.16 8.19
N LEU A 8 4.63 -1.86 7.66
CA LEU A 8 4.83 -1.62 6.23
C LEU A 8 4.73 -2.94 5.45
N VAL A 9 3.77 -3.03 4.53
CA VAL A 9 3.52 -4.25 3.74
C VAL A 9 3.98 -4.14 2.30
N PHE A 10 3.92 -2.95 1.72
CA PHE A 10 4.33 -2.68 0.34
C PHE A 10 4.74 -1.21 0.17
N GLU A 11 5.78 -0.96 -0.61
CA GLU A 11 6.28 0.37 -0.95
C GLU A 11 6.81 0.34 -2.38
N THR A 12 6.51 1.38 -3.15
CA THR A 12 7.06 1.56 -4.49
C THR A 12 6.92 3.03 -4.90
N THR A 13 7.74 3.44 -5.87
CA THR A 13 7.65 4.74 -6.53
C THR A 13 7.08 4.54 -7.93
N SER A 14 6.06 5.32 -8.28
CA SER A 14 5.51 5.33 -9.64
C SER A 14 6.11 6.49 -10.41
N GLU A 15 6.56 6.23 -11.65
CA GLU A 15 6.97 7.27 -12.62
C GLU A 15 5.76 7.97 -13.28
N GLY A 16 4.55 7.76 -12.74
CA GLY A 16 3.28 8.25 -13.27
C GLY A 16 2.32 7.13 -13.70
N GLY A 17 1.02 7.38 -13.56
CA GLY A 17 -0.04 6.43 -13.90
C GLY A 17 -0.43 5.50 -12.75
N SER A 18 -0.30 4.20 -12.95
CA SER A 18 -0.84 3.16 -12.06
C SER A 18 0.25 2.23 -11.53
N VAL A 19 0.08 1.77 -10.29
CA VAL A 19 0.91 0.73 -9.66
C VAL A 19 0.11 -0.56 -9.54
N LEU A 20 0.73 -1.68 -9.90
CA LEU A 20 0.17 -3.01 -9.68
C LEU A 20 0.79 -3.64 -8.44
N TRP A 21 -0.06 -4.23 -7.60
CA TRP A 21 0.35 -4.98 -6.42
C TRP A 21 -0.48 -6.27 -6.34
N ASP A 22 0.21 -7.39 -6.11
CA ASP A 22 -0.32 -8.75 -6.16
C ASP A 22 -0.76 -9.29 -4.79
N THR A 23 -0.84 -8.42 -3.78
CA THR A 23 -1.13 -8.73 -2.36
C THR A 23 0.01 -9.46 -1.61
N THR A 24 1.24 -9.39 -2.12
CA THR A 24 2.43 -9.96 -1.46
C THR A 24 3.13 -8.92 -0.59
N ALA A 25 3.49 -9.31 0.64
CA ALA A 25 4.28 -8.51 1.57
C ALA A 25 5.79 -8.68 1.33
N PHE A 26 6.62 -7.80 1.89
CA PHE A 26 8.09 -7.88 1.80
C PHE A 26 8.71 -9.23 2.22
N GLY A 27 8.02 -10.01 3.06
CA GLY A 27 8.45 -11.36 3.45
C GLY A 27 8.13 -12.46 2.43
N ASN A 28 7.72 -12.13 1.19
CA ASN A 28 7.31 -13.07 0.15
C ASN A 28 6.15 -13.99 0.54
N TYR A 29 5.23 -13.48 1.37
CA TYR A 29 3.99 -14.15 1.72
C TYR A 29 2.80 -13.25 1.38
N ARG A 30 1.63 -13.85 1.14
CA ARG A 30 0.40 -13.09 0.88
C ARG A 30 -0.11 -12.48 2.18
N VAL A 31 -0.45 -11.20 2.17
CA VAL A 31 -1.00 -10.49 3.34
C VAL A 31 -2.31 -11.14 3.82
N ALA A 32 -2.65 -11.10 5.10
CA ALA A 32 -3.88 -11.69 5.63
C ALA A 32 -5.17 -10.94 5.17
N SER A 33 -6.35 -11.50 5.43
CA SER A 33 -7.60 -10.73 5.28
C SER A 33 -7.63 -9.59 6.31
N GLY A 34 -8.06 -8.41 5.91
CA GLY A 34 -7.99 -7.22 6.76
C GLY A 34 -8.09 -5.92 5.98
N VAL A 35 -8.02 -4.80 6.71
CA VAL A 35 -7.98 -3.45 6.14
C VAL A 35 -6.54 -2.97 6.06
N TYR A 36 -6.17 -2.47 4.89
CA TYR A 36 -4.86 -1.93 4.60
C TYR A 36 -4.97 -0.47 4.20
N MET A 37 -4.01 0.34 4.64
CA MET A 37 -3.93 1.76 4.34
C MET A 37 -2.95 2.00 3.20
N VAL A 38 -3.44 2.65 2.14
CA VAL A 38 -2.63 3.13 1.01
C VAL A 38 -2.37 4.61 1.24
N MET A 39 -1.09 4.97 1.29
CA MET A 39 -0.63 6.34 1.40
C MET A 39 0.19 6.64 0.14
N ILE A 40 -0.16 7.73 -0.54
CA ILE A 40 0.50 8.20 -1.75
C ILE A 40 0.92 9.64 -1.48
N THR A 41 2.17 9.94 -1.78
CA THR A 41 2.73 11.29 -1.72
C THR A 41 3.51 11.55 -3.00
N THR A 42 3.49 12.79 -3.49
CA THR A 42 4.46 13.26 -4.48
C THR A 42 5.83 13.44 -3.84
N ASP A 43 6.87 13.49 -4.66
CA ASP A 43 8.27 13.68 -4.25
C ASP A 43 8.51 15.05 -3.60
N ASP A 44 7.80 16.08 -4.08
CA ASP A 44 7.76 17.42 -3.49
C ASP A 44 6.87 17.53 -2.23
N ALA A 45 6.21 16.43 -1.84
CA ALA A 45 5.28 16.32 -0.72
C ALA A 45 4.09 17.30 -0.74
N LEU A 46 3.79 17.92 -1.88
CA LEU A 46 2.68 18.87 -2.00
C LEU A 46 1.33 18.16 -2.07
N GLU A 47 1.27 17.00 -2.73
CA GLU A 47 0.05 16.21 -2.85
C GLU A 47 0.16 14.94 -2.02
N THR A 48 -0.82 14.75 -1.13
CA THR A 48 -0.96 13.53 -0.35
C THR A 48 -2.36 12.95 -0.51
N LYS A 49 -2.44 11.62 -0.60
CA LYS A 49 -3.71 10.91 -0.65
C LYS A 49 -3.66 9.67 0.22
N VAL A 50 -4.76 9.47 0.95
CA VAL A 50 -4.95 8.28 1.78
C VAL A 50 -6.20 7.54 1.33
N SER A 51 -6.05 6.23 1.13
CA SER A 51 -7.14 5.32 0.76
C SER A 51 -7.09 4.07 1.63
N LYS A 52 -8.23 3.39 1.76
CA LYS A 52 -8.33 2.11 2.46
C LYS A 52 -8.74 1.01 1.50
N ILE A 53 -8.12 -0.16 1.62
CA ILE A 53 -8.45 -1.36 0.85
C ILE A 53 -8.74 -2.50 1.83
N MET A 54 -9.88 -3.17 1.66
CA MET A 54 -10.19 -4.39 2.38
C MET A 54 -9.83 -5.60 1.52
N ILE A 55 -9.06 -6.53 2.09
CA ILE A 55 -8.73 -7.81 1.48
C ILE A 55 -9.55 -8.89 2.19
N VAL A 56 -10.28 -9.69 1.41
CA VAL A 56 -11.11 -10.82 1.87
C VAL A 56 -10.68 -12.07 1.13
N ARG A 57 -10.67 -13.21 1.81
CA ARG A 57 -10.40 -14.55 1.26
C ARG A 57 -11.45 -15.53 1.71
#